data_AF-S7JEB1-F1
#
_entry.id   AF-S7JEB1-F1
#
_cell.length_a   1.000
_cell.length_b   1.000
_cell.length_c   1.000
_cell.angle_alpha   90.00
_cell.angle_beta   90.00
_cell.angle_gamma   90.00
#
_symmetry.space_group_name_H-M   'P 1'
#
loop_
_entity.id
_entity.type
_entity.pdbx_description
1 polymer ?
#
loop_
_entity_poly.entity_id
_entity_poly.type
_entity_poly.pdbx_seq_one_letter_code
_entity_poly.pdbx_strand_id
1 'polypeptide(L)' 'MEEKRKFNGEFESLCFETHGKCTELTCKDTGRTNQMRWHLDLSGEDATELVGLIEEAKEEYETLMRDLC' A
#
# COMPACT_ATOMS: atom_id res chain seq x y z
N MET A 1 -25.33 -7.15 0.15
CA MET A 1 -24.29 -7.64 1.07
C MET A 1 -22.96 -7.36 0.40
N GLU A 2 -22.18 -6.41 0.90
CA GLU A 2 -20.81 -6.23 0.40
C GLU A 2 -19.96 -7.41 0.89
N GLU A 3 -19.53 -8.25 -0.05
CA GLU A 3 -18.57 -9.30 0.25
C GLU A 3 -17.21 -8.64 0.58
N LYS A 4 -16.83 -8.69 1.85
CA LYS A 4 -15.52 -8.19 2.31
C LYS A 4 -14.40 -9.06 1.73
N ARG A 5 -13.87 -8.66 0.57
CA ARG A 5 -12.67 -9.27 -0.01
C ARG A 5 -11.49 -8.95 0.89
N LYS A 6 -10.80 -10.00 1.36
CA LYS A 6 -9.57 -9.88 2.14
C LYS A 6 -8.38 -10.19 1.25
N PHE A 7 -7.45 -9.26 1.16
CA PHE A 7 -6.20 -9.42 0.43
C PHE A 7 -5.06 -9.62 1.43
N ASN A 8 -4.23 -10.64 1.21
CA ASN A 8 -3.09 -10.96 2.09
C ASN A 8 -1.80 -10.87 1.27
N GLY A 9 -0.77 -10.26 1.85
CA GLY A 9 0.55 -10.11 1.25
C GLY A 9 1.56 -9.67 2.31
N GLU A 10 2.83 -9.96 2.08
CA GLU A 10 3.90 -9.39 2.90
C GLU A 10 4.13 -7.94 2.49
N PHE A 11 4.50 -7.07 3.43
CA PHE A 11 4.69 -5.65 3.16
C PHE A 11 5.72 -5.40 2.05
N GLU A 12 6.81 -6.17 2.03
CA GLU A 12 7.86 -6.11 1.00
C GLU A 12 7.36 -6.52 -0.40
N SER A 13 6.24 -7.23 -0.46
CA SER A 13 5.61 -7.69 -1.70
C SER A 13 4.56 -6.71 -2.24
N LEU A 14 4.26 -5.62 -1.52
CA LEU A 14 3.29 -4.60 -1.91
C LEU A 14 3.94 -3.50 -2.75
N CYS A 15 3.28 -3.08 -3.82
CA CYS A 15 3.73 -2.00 -4.70
C CYS A 15 2.55 -1.14 -5.14
N PHE A 16 2.72 0.18 -5.08
CA PHE A 16 1.80 1.12 -5.72
C PHE A 16 2.22 1.32 -7.17
N GLU A 17 1.29 1.12 -8.09
CA GLU A 17 1.49 1.41 -9.50
C GLU A 17 0.45 2.45 -9.96
N THR A 18 0.90 3.45 -10.72
CA THR A 18 -0.01 4.45 -11.29
C THR A 18 -0.11 4.25 -12.79
N HIS A 19 -1.31 3.90 -13.24
CA HIS A 19 -1.64 3.72 -14.65
C HIS A 19 -2.56 4.86 -15.09
N GLY A 20 -1.98 5.90 -15.68
CA GLY A 20 -2.72 7.08 -16.13
C GLY A 20 -3.28 7.91 -14.97
N LYS A 21 -4.59 7.78 -14.69
CA LYS A 21 -5.30 8.50 -13.61
C LYS A 21 -5.70 7.61 -12.44
N CYS A 22 -5.41 6.32 -12.51
CA CYS A 22 -5.74 5.37 -11.46
C CYS A 22 -4.45 4.90 -10.78
N THR A 23 -4.49 4.86 -9.45
CA THR A 23 -3.44 4.24 -8.63
C THR A 23 -3.96 2.89 -8.19
N GLU A 24 -3.11 1.87 -8.29
CA GLU A 24 -3.44 0.50 -7.93
C GLU A 24 -2.45 0.01 -6.87
N LEU A 25 -2.96 -0.69 -5.86
CA LEU A 25 -2.16 -1.44 -4.91
C LEU A 25 -2.01 -2.86 -5.46
N THR A 26 -0.79 -3.25 -5.78
CA THR A 26 -0.46 -4.57 -6.32
C THR A 26 0.34 -5.38 -5.32
N CYS A 27 0.14 -6.70 -5.31
CA CYS A 27 1.00 -7.63 -4.58
C CYS A 27 1.70 -8.56 -5.56
N LYS A 28 3.03 -8.57 -5.53
CA LYS A 28 3.87 -9.41 -6.40
C LYS A 28 4.51 -10.53 -5.60
N ASP A 29 4.60 -11.71 -6.20
CA ASP A 29 5.35 -12.81 -5.59
C ASP A 29 6.86 -12.60 -5.77
N THR A 30 7.59 -12.51 -4.67
CA THR A 30 9.05 -12.29 -4.64
C THR A 30 9.85 -13.54 -5.05
N GLY A 31 9.23 -14.72 -5.08
CA GLY A 31 9.93 -16.00 -5.22
C GLY A 31 10.05 -16.56 -6.64
N ARG A 32 9.04 -16.40 -7.50
CA ARG A 32 9.06 -16.95 -8.88
C ARG A 32 8.31 -16.04 -9.86
N THR A 33 9.04 -15.59 -10.87
CA THR A 33 8.50 -15.00 -12.11
C THR A 33 7.54 -13.83 -11.92
N ASN A 34 7.87 -12.83 -11.08
CA ASN A 34 7.20 -11.52 -11.02
C ASN A 34 5.65 -11.59 -11.16
N GLN A 35 5.04 -12.64 -10.59
CA GLN A 35 3.65 -12.94 -10.84
C GLN A 35 2.81 -12.09 -9.89
N MET A 36 1.86 -11.38 -10.48
CA MET A 36 0.92 -10.55 -9.77
C MET A 36 -0.10 -11.44 -9.04
N ARG A 37 -0.05 -11.44 -7.71
CA ARG A 37 -0.91 -12.26 -6.86
C ARG A 37 -2.31 -11.68 -6.75
N TRP A 38 -2.40 -10.36 -6.62
CA TRP A 38 -3.64 -9.60 -6.66
C TRP A 38 -3.33 -8.13 -6.93
N HIS A 39 -4.36 -7.42 -7.39
CA HIS A 39 -4.36 -5.97 -7.42
C HIS A 39 -5.68 -5.43 -6.90
N LEU A 40 -5.62 -4.20 -6.43
CA LEU A 40 -6.74 -3.44 -5.96
C LEU A 40 -6.64 -2.05 -6.57
N ASP A 41 -7.64 -1.69 -7.35
CA ASP A 41 -7.76 -0.35 -7.88
C ASP A 41 -8.18 0.58 -6.74
N LEU A 42 -7.37 1.59 -6.46
CA LEU A 42 -7.70 2.60 -5.47
C LEU A 42 -8.48 3.69 -6.18
N SER A 43 -9.62 4.07 -5.62
CA SER A 43 -10.25 5.31 -6.04
C SER A 43 -9.32 6.48 -5.75
N GLY A 44 -9.48 7.61 -6.46
CA GLY A 44 -8.63 8.79 -6.21
C GLY A 44 -8.72 9.29 -4.76
N GLU A 45 -9.85 9.08 -4.10
CA GLU A 45 -10.06 9.39 -2.68
C GLU A 45 -9.27 8.44 -1.79
N ASP A 46 -9.40 7.12 -2.00
CA ASP A 46 -8.67 6.10 -1.21
C ASP A 46 -7.15 6.23 -1.38
N ALA A 47 -6.68 6.54 -2.59
CA ALA A 47 -5.27 6.76 -2.86
C ALA A 47 -4.73 7.98 -2.10
N THR A 48 -5.54 9.04 -1.99
CA THR A 48 -5.18 10.26 -1.26
C THR A 48 -5.16 10.02 0.24
N GLU A 49 -6.17 9.30 0.77
CA GLU A 49 -6.23 8.91 2.18
C GLU A 49 -5.02 8.04 2.56
N LEU A 50 -4.68 7.06 1.72
CA LEU A 50 -3.56 6.16 1.97
C LEU A 50 -2.21 6.88 1.95
N VAL A 51 -2.03 7.86 1.08
CA VAL A 51 -0.84 8.73 1.10
C VAL A 51 -0.75 9.49 2.43
N GLY A 52 -1.87 10.06 2.89
CA GLY A 52 -1.93 10.75 4.19
C GLY A 52 -1.54 9.84 5.35
N LEU A 53 -2.06 8.60 5.38
CA LEU A 53 -1.72 7.60 6.41
C LEU A 53 -0.23 7.23 6.38
N ILE A 54 0.38 7.15 5.20
CA ILE A 54 1.82 6.87 5.06
C ILE A 54 2.65 8.04 5.60
N GLU A 55 2.24 9.28 5.30
CA GLU A 55 2.92 10.49 5.79
C GLU A 55 2.82 10.62 7.31
N GLU A 56 1.64 10.40 7.89
CA GLU A 56 1.42 10.38 9.35
C GLU A 56 2.29 9.31 10.03
N ALA A 57 2.29 8.07 9.51
CA ALA A 57 3.12 7.00 10.07
C ALA A 57 4.61 7.34 10.03
N LYS A 58 5.07 8.07 9.00
CA LYS A 58 6.45 8.53 8.90
C LYS A 58 6.77 9.62 9.92
N GLU A 59 5.88 10.59 10.12
CA GLU A 59 6.03 11.64 11.12
C GLU A 59 6.08 11.08 12.54
N GLU A 60 5.20 10.12 12.86
CA GLU A 60 5.21 9.40 14.13
C GLU A 60 6.52 8.65 14.33
N TYR A 61 7.01 7.95 13.30
CA TYR A 61 8.30 7.28 13.34
C TYR A 61 9.46 8.25 13.58
N GLU A 62 9.49 9.38 12.88
CA GLU A 62 10.52 10.41 13.08
C GLU A 62 10.48 10.99 14.49
N THR A 63 9.28 11.19 15.05
CA THR A 63 9.09 11.68 16.42
C THR A 63 9.62 10.67 17.43
N LEU A 64 9.24 9.39 17.29
CA LEU A 64 9.76 8.30 18.12
C LEU A 64 11.30 8.24 18.08
N MET A 65 11.89 8.36 16.89
CA MET A 65 13.35 8.33 16.73
C MET A 65 14.05 9.54 17.36
N ARG A 66 13.38 10.71 17.44
CA ARG A 66 13.89 11.89 18.16
C ARG A 66 13.84 11.70 19.67
N ASP A 67 12.78 11.11 20.20
CA ASP A 67 12.60 10.89 21.65
C ASP A 67 13.53 9.80 22.21
N LEU A 68 14.09 8.96 21.34
CA LEU A 68 15.08 7.92 21.68
C LEU A 68 16.55 8.43 21.72
N CYS A 69 16.79 9.72 21.46
CA CYS A 69 18.10 10.38 21.56
C CYS A 69 18.21 11.23 22.83
#